data_AF-D6EAS3-F1
#
_entry.id   AF-D6EAS3-F1
#
_cell.length_a   1.000
_cell.length_b   1.000
_cell.length_c   1.000
_cell.angle_alpha   90.00
_cell.angle_beta   90.00
_cell.angle_gamma   90.00
#
_symmetry.space_group_name_H-M   'P 1'
#
loop_
_entity.id
_entity.type
_entity.pdbx_description
1 polymer ?
#
loop_
_entity_poly.entity_id
_entity_poly.type
_entity_poly.pdbx_seq_one_letter_code
_entity_poly.pdbx_strand_id
1 'polypeptide(L)'
;MAKHEHDFRDGFDVCVGNYGYYNEGELHDTWMHLPMDPDKIEPWLRGHGLVDANHEETYISDYDGLPFRCPQVFDEYTQLDKLNVLAMQLTLLPEGDLAHVQAAIDYGETLDHLDELMNLVAQVDELPVFDYLYDDMYVEDQWHKTCLERSTPQENYAYTVLNDDSEFWNIMNREDGELLSCFDFNRFGEIAVNNGYVDLCETCYVDKRADWPALDEYSFEEIRDETVAEWRAHIAEGVVEKPVTPTDLARSASAAAATSAVIAASANQTAPKL
;
A
#
# COMPACT_ATOMS: atom_id res chain seq x y z
N MET A 1 -2.36 19.82 -2.31
CA MET A 1 -3.30 18.81 -2.83
C MET A 1 -2.60 17.48 -2.64
N ALA A 2 -2.94 16.75 -1.57
CA ALA A 2 -2.45 15.39 -1.40
C ALA A 2 -2.98 14.58 -2.59
N LYS A 3 -2.07 14.02 -3.40
CA LYS A 3 -2.45 12.98 -4.35
C LYS A 3 -3.05 11.86 -3.51
N HIS A 4 -4.27 11.42 -3.84
CA HIS A 4 -4.76 10.14 -3.31
C HIS A 4 -3.66 9.11 -3.58
N GLU A 5 -3.05 8.64 -2.51
CA GLU A 5 -2.24 7.43 -2.50
C GLU A 5 -3.20 6.32 -2.93
N HIS A 6 -2.84 5.56 -3.96
CA HIS A 6 -3.64 4.40 -4.32
C HIS A 6 -3.60 3.44 -3.12
N ASP A 7 -4.76 3.18 -2.53
CA ASP A 7 -4.86 2.14 -1.51
C ASP A 7 -4.76 0.79 -2.21
N PHE A 8 -3.59 0.15 -2.11
CA PHE A 8 -3.32 -1.13 -2.77
C PHE A 8 -3.95 -2.31 -2.02
N ARG A 9 -4.66 -2.09 -0.90
CA ARG A 9 -5.43 -3.14 -0.22
C ARG A 9 -6.65 -3.59 -1.00
N ASP A 10 -7.11 -2.80 -1.98
CA ASP A 10 -8.13 -3.21 -2.96
C ASP A 10 -7.54 -3.95 -4.17
N GLY A 11 -6.22 -4.16 -4.19
CA GLY A 11 -5.50 -4.72 -5.33
C GLY A 11 -5.03 -3.67 -6.34
N PHE A 12 -4.56 -4.12 -7.51
CA PHE A 12 -4.07 -3.25 -8.58
C PHE A 12 -4.24 -3.89 -9.97
N ASP A 13 -4.26 -3.05 -11.00
CA ASP A 13 -4.43 -3.48 -12.39
C ASP A 13 -3.08 -3.57 -13.11
N VAL A 14 -2.93 -4.62 -13.92
CA VAL A 14 -1.77 -4.83 -14.79
C VAL A 14 -2.21 -5.11 -16.21
N CYS A 15 -1.46 -4.60 -17.19
CA CYS A 15 -1.71 -4.90 -18.59
C CYS A 15 -0.91 -6.14 -18.98
N VAL A 16 -1.61 -7.19 -19.39
CA VAL A 16 -1.01 -8.48 -19.77
C VAL A 16 -1.05 -8.63 -21.28
N GLY A 17 0.10 -8.88 -21.88
CA GLY A 17 0.27 -9.19 -23.29
C GLY A 17 0.76 -10.62 -23.54
N ASN A 18 0.93 -11.00 -24.83
CA ASN A 18 1.48 -12.30 -25.23
C ASN A 18 2.64 -12.15 -26.23
N TYR A 19 3.78 -12.77 -25.93
CA TYR A 19 5.00 -12.67 -26.75
C TYR A 19 4.84 -13.26 -28.15
N GLY A 20 4.08 -14.34 -28.28
CA GLY A 20 3.81 -15.00 -29.55
C GLY A 20 3.08 -14.09 -30.54
N TYR A 21 1.94 -13.53 -30.12
CA TYR A 21 1.20 -12.55 -30.92
C TYR A 21 2.04 -11.31 -31.25
N TYR A 22 2.77 -10.79 -30.25
CA TYR A 22 3.65 -9.64 -30.46
C TYR A 22 4.73 -9.91 -31.54
N ASN A 23 5.35 -11.09 -31.51
CA ASN A 23 6.34 -11.51 -32.50
C ASN A 23 5.75 -11.68 -33.92
N GLU A 24 4.44 -11.96 -34.02
CA GLU A 24 3.69 -12.03 -35.27
C GLU A 24 3.20 -10.66 -35.76
N GLY A 25 3.43 -9.60 -34.98
CA GLY A 25 3.03 -8.23 -35.29
C GLY A 25 1.59 -7.88 -34.88
N GLU A 26 0.96 -8.71 -34.04
CA GLU A 26 -0.37 -8.49 -33.48
C GLU A 26 -0.25 -8.11 -32.00
N LEU A 27 -0.78 -6.94 -31.61
CA LEU A 27 -0.76 -6.50 -30.22
C LEU A 27 -2.03 -6.98 -29.51
N HIS A 28 -1.90 -8.05 -28.72
CA HIS A 28 -2.95 -8.61 -27.89
C HIS A 28 -2.61 -8.34 -26.43
N ASP A 29 -3.07 -7.18 -25.94
CA ASP A 29 -2.89 -6.74 -24.56
C ASP A 29 -4.26 -6.51 -23.91
N THR A 30 -4.42 -6.88 -22.64
CA THR A 30 -5.65 -6.62 -21.89
C THR A 30 -5.33 -6.39 -20.41
N TRP A 31 -6.06 -5.43 -19.82
CA TRP A 31 -5.97 -5.12 -18.39
C TRP A 31 -6.61 -6.22 -17.53
N MET A 32 -5.88 -6.69 -16.53
CA MET A 32 -6.29 -7.66 -15.53
C MET A 32 -6.22 -7.01 -14.14
N HIS A 33 -7.30 -7.16 -13.37
CA HIS A 33 -7.32 -6.78 -11.96
C HIS A 33 -6.81 -7.92 -11.08
N LEU A 34 -5.85 -7.60 -10.20
CA LEU A 34 -5.28 -8.49 -9.20
C LEU A 34 -5.68 -8.00 -7.79
N PRO A 35 -5.85 -8.89 -6.80
CA PRO A 35 -5.63 -10.33 -6.89
C PRO A 35 -6.78 -11.09 -7.57
N MET A 36 -6.44 -12.25 -8.15
CA MET A 36 -7.34 -13.23 -8.74
C MET A 36 -7.01 -14.61 -8.19
N ASP A 37 -8.03 -15.44 -7.95
CA ASP A 37 -7.77 -16.84 -7.56
C ASP A 37 -6.88 -17.51 -8.62
N PRO A 38 -5.75 -18.16 -8.24
CA PRO A 38 -4.80 -18.71 -9.20
C PRO A 38 -5.43 -19.70 -10.19
N ASP A 39 -6.45 -20.44 -9.77
CA ASP A 39 -7.17 -21.41 -10.62
C ASP A 39 -8.04 -20.72 -11.69
N LYS A 40 -8.16 -19.39 -11.65
CA LYS A 40 -8.93 -18.56 -12.59
C LYS A 40 -8.06 -17.78 -13.57
N ILE A 41 -6.77 -17.63 -13.32
CA ILE A 41 -5.87 -16.86 -14.18
C ILE A 41 -5.81 -17.46 -15.59
N GLU A 42 -5.45 -18.74 -15.74
CA GLU A 42 -5.35 -19.35 -17.08
C GLU A 42 -6.71 -19.34 -17.83
N PRO A 43 -7.85 -19.74 -17.22
CA PRO A 43 -9.15 -19.58 -17.87
C PRO A 43 -9.46 -18.15 -18.29
N TRP A 44 -9.06 -17.15 -17.50
CA TRP A 44 -9.24 -15.74 -17.84
C TRP A 44 -8.39 -15.34 -19.04
N LEU A 45 -7.10 -15.70 -19.07
CA LEU A 45 -6.18 -15.40 -20.17
C LEU A 45 -6.68 -16.01 -21.48
N ARG A 46 -7.12 -17.28 -21.47
CA ARG A 46 -7.71 -17.94 -22.65
C ARG A 46 -9.02 -17.28 -23.08
N GLY A 47 -9.87 -16.92 -22.11
CA GLY A 47 -11.15 -16.25 -22.37
C GLY A 47 -11.02 -14.88 -23.02
N HIS A 48 -9.89 -14.19 -22.81
CA HIS A 48 -9.59 -12.89 -23.41
C HIS A 48 -8.71 -12.99 -24.68
N GLY A 49 -8.43 -14.20 -25.16
CA GLY A 49 -7.64 -14.40 -26.38
C GLY A 49 -6.15 -14.08 -26.23
N LEU A 50 -5.65 -14.00 -25.00
CA LEU A 50 -4.23 -13.79 -24.71
C LEU A 50 -3.43 -15.10 -24.81
N VAL A 51 -4.04 -16.24 -24.49
CA VAL A 51 -3.36 -17.55 -24.48
C VAL A 51 -4.16 -18.57 -25.29
N ASP A 52 -3.47 -19.34 -26.13
CA ASP A 52 -4.04 -20.46 -26.88
C ASP A 52 -3.10 -21.68 -26.89
N ALA A 53 -3.19 -22.57 -27.88
CA ALA A 53 -2.35 -23.78 -27.97
C ALA A 53 -0.97 -23.53 -28.61
N ASN A 54 -0.80 -22.41 -29.32
CA ASN A 54 0.43 -22.00 -29.98
C ASN A 54 1.09 -20.80 -29.26
N HIS A 55 0.33 -20.07 -28.44
CA HIS A 55 0.77 -18.86 -27.76
C HIS A 55 0.52 -18.97 -26.25
N GLU A 56 1.52 -19.45 -25.51
CA GLU A 56 1.41 -19.66 -24.04
C GLU A 56 2.16 -18.60 -23.21
N GLU A 57 3.16 -17.93 -23.81
CA GLU A 57 4.05 -17.02 -23.10
C GLU A 57 3.46 -15.60 -22.99
N THR A 58 3.21 -15.16 -21.76
CA THR A 58 2.68 -13.82 -21.44
C THR A 58 3.77 -12.89 -20.91
N TYR A 59 3.50 -11.58 -20.96
CA TYR A 59 4.35 -10.54 -20.37
C TYR A 59 3.49 -9.43 -19.77
N ILE A 60 4.08 -8.64 -18.87
CA ILE A 60 3.45 -7.43 -18.34
C ILE A 60 3.89 -6.24 -19.20
N SER A 61 2.93 -5.58 -19.84
CA SER A 61 3.20 -4.44 -20.73
C SER A 61 3.08 -3.09 -20.02
N ASP A 62 2.25 -2.99 -18.98
CA ASP A 62 2.04 -1.76 -18.21
C ASP A 62 1.41 -2.04 -16.83
N TYR A 63 1.42 -1.04 -15.95
CA TYR A 63 0.86 -1.08 -14.59
C TYR A 63 -0.04 0.14 -14.33
N ASP A 64 -1.21 -0.04 -13.73
CA ASP A 64 -2.04 1.09 -13.26
C ASP A 64 -1.61 1.51 -11.86
N GLY A 65 -0.45 2.18 -11.82
CA GLY A 65 0.23 2.53 -10.59
C GLY A 65 1.10 1.38 -10.06
N LEU A 66 2.10 1.75 -9.25
CA LEU A 66 3.05 0.81 -8.66
C LEU A 66 2.94 0.86 -7.14
N PRO A 67 2.77 -0.30 -6.47
CA PRO A 67 2.87 -0.39 -5.03
C PRO A 67 4.14 0.29 -4.52
N PHE A 68 3.97 1.08 -3.45
CA PHE A 68 5.04 1.75 -2.71
C PHE A 68 5.98 2.67 -3.50
N ARG A 69 5.61 3.06 -4.74
CA ARG A 69 6.44 3.87 -5.64
C ARG A 69 7.86 3.29 -5.82
N CYS A 70 7.95 1.97 -5.91
CA CYS A 70 9.19 1.21 -6.00
C CYS A 70 9.43 0.66 -7.43
N PRO A 71 9.59 1.50 -8.47
CA PRO A 71 9.63 1.03 -9.85
C PRO A 71 10.79 0.09 -10.18
N GLN A 72 11.84 0.09 -9.37
CA GLN A 72 13.01 -0.74 -9.59
C GLN A 72 12.72 -2.25 -9.42
N VAL A 73 11.70 -2.63 -8.64
CA VAL A 73 11.32 -4.05 -8.47
C VAL A 73 10.27 -4.52 -9.47
N PHE A 74 9.69 -3.61 -10.27
CA PHE A 74 8.67 -3.90 -11.28
C PHE A 74 9.27 -3.75 -12.67
N ASP A 75 10.00 -4.77 -13.12
CA ASP A 75 10.68 -4.81 -14.42
C ASP A 75 9.94 -5.66 -15.47
N GLU A 76 10.49 -5.73 -16.69
CA GLU A 76 9.94 -6.49 -17.81
C GLU A 76 9.90 -8.02 -17.60
N TYR A 77 10.63 -8.54 -16.61
CA TYR A 77 10.69 -9.96 -16.27
C TYR A 77 9.75 -10.34 -15.13
N THR A 78 9.00 -9.37 -14.63
CA THR A 78 8.04 -9.57 -13.55
C THR A 78 6.96 -10.57 -13.99
N GLN A 79 6.79 -11.63 -13.19
CA GLN A 79 5.86 -12.70 -13.49
C GLN A 79 4.46 -12.39 -12.93
N LEU A 80 3.43 -12.72 -13.73
CA LEU A 80 2.03 -12.46 -13.38
C LEU A 80 1.59 -13.17 -12.08
N ASP A 81 2.11 -14.36 -11.82
CA ASP A 81 1.83 -15.11 -10.60
C ASP A 81 2.41 -14.42 -9.35
N LYS A 82 3.63 -13.90 -9.42
CA LYS A 82 4.23 -13.11 -8.34
C LYS A 82 3.45 -11.84 -8.06
N LEU A 83 3.05 -11.10 -9.10
CA LEU A 83 2.21 -9.91 -8.95
C LEU A 83 0.86 -10.25 -8.31
N ASN A 84 0.27 -11.38 -8.70
CA ASN A 84 -0.97 -11.84 -8.14
C ASN A 84 -0.86 -12.18 -6.65
N VAL A 85 0.25 -12.84 -6.25
CA VAL A 85 0.53 -13.13 -4.84
C VAL A 85 0.81 -11.85 -4.05
N LEU A 86 1.62 -10.92 -4.59
CA LEU A 86 1.84 -9.62 -3.95
C LEU A 86 0.52 -8.90 -3.73
N ALA A 87 -0.36 -8.84 -4.74
CA ALA A 87 -1.68 -8.24 -4.59
C ALA A 87 -2.49 -8.90 -3.46
N MET A 88 -2.44 -10.23 -3.32
CA MET A 88 -3.07 -10.94 -2.20
C MET A 88 -2.47 -10.52 -0.85
N GLN A 89 -1.13 -10.48 -0.73
CA GLN A 89 -0.47 -10.02 0.49
C GLN A 89 -0.94 -8.62 0.88
N LEU A 90 -0.99 -7.69 -0.08
CA LEU A 90 -1.42 -6.31 0.18
C LEU A 90 -2.89 -6.24 0.64
N THR A 91 -3.77 -7.09 0.11
CA THR A 91 -5.18 -7.16 0.57
C THR A 91 -5.35 -7.80 1.95
N LEU A 92 -4.35 -8.59 2.40
CA LEU A 92 -4.35 -9.21 3.72
C LEU A 92 -3.74 -8.32 4.80
N LEU A 93 -2.95 -7.31 4.42
CA LEU A 93 -2.32 -6.40 5.37
C LEU A 93 -3.36 -5.69 6.26
N PRO A 94 -3.16 -5.69 7.58
CA PRO A 94 -3.91 -4.86 8.52
C PRO A 94 -3.92 -3.37 8.15
N GLU A 95 -4.91 -2.66 8.68
CA GLU A 95 -4.96 -1.21 8.56
C GLU A 95 -3.77 -0.58 9.31
N GLY A 96 -2.99 0.24 8.60
CA GLY A 96 -1.76 0.86 9.14
C GLY A 96 -0.48 0.27 8.57
N ASP A 97 -0.46 -1.04 8.28
CA ASP A 97 0.75 -1.77 7.91
C ASP A 97 1.31 -1.38 6.53
N LEU A 98 0.48 -0.84 5.62
CA LEU A 98 0.97 -0.23 4.38
C LEU A 98 1.96 0.90 4.65
N ALA A 99 1.72 1.72 5.68
CA ALA A 99 2.63 2.80 6.05
C ALA A 99 3.93 2.23 6.64
N HIS A 100 3.87 1.08 7.30
CA HIS A 100 5.04 0.40 7.85
C HIS A 100 5.92 -0.16 6.75
N VAL A 101 5.31 -0.86 5.77
CA VAL A 101 6.03 -1.34 4.59
C VAL A 101 6.63 -0.18 3.79
N GLN A 102 5.88 0.91 3.57
CA GLN A 102 6.42 2.09 2.88
C GLN A 102 7.62 2.69 3.63
N ALA A 103 7.54 2.84 4.95
CA ALA A 103 8.65 3.34 5.76
C ALA A 103 9.85 2.39 5.70
N ALA A 104 9.63 1.08 5.73
CA ALA A 104 10.68 0.10 5.58
C ALA A 104 11.39 0.20 4.21
N ILE A 105 10.64 0.45 3.13
CA ILE A 105 11.21 0.69 1.80
C ILE A 105 12.01 2.00 1.74
N ASP A 106 11.51 3.06 2.37
CA ASP A 106 12.13 4.39 2.31
C ASP A 106 13.44 4.47 3.13
N TYR A 107 13.54 3.71 4.22
CA TYR A 107 14.64 3.82 5.19
C TYR A 107 15.47 2.53 5.37
N GLY A 108 15.02 1.41 4.83
CA GLY A 108 15.69 0.11 4.90
C GLY A 108 16.72 -0.11 3.78
N GLU A 109 17.05 -1.39 3.54
CA GLU A 109 17.90 -1.79 2.42
C GLU A 109 17.21 -1.53 1.07
N THR A 110 18.01 -1.26 0.04
CA THR A 110 17.46 -1.05 -1.31
C THR A 110 16.93 -2.37 -1.87
N LEU A 111 15.69 -2.36 -2.34
CA LEU A 111 15.08 -3.49 -3.03
C LEU A 111 15.41 -3.44 -4.53
N ASP A 112 15.91 -4.54 -5.07
CA ASP A 112 16.25 -4.75 -6.48
C ASP A 112 15.31 -5.76 -7.15
N HIS A 113 14.64 -6.61 -6.38
CA HIS A 113 13.78 -7.68 -6.90
C HIS A 113 12.41 -7.74 -6.23
N LEU A 114 11.39 -8.18 -6.98
CA LEU A 114 10.03 -8.33 -6.46
C LEU A 114 9.95 -9.30 -5.27
N ASP A 115 10.79 -10.34 -5.26
CA ASP A 115 10.83 -11.32 -4.17
C ASP A 115 11.26 -10.70 -2.83
N GLU A 116 12.10 -9.66 -2.88
CA GLU A 116 12.56 -8.94 -1.69
C GLU A 116 11.43 -8.08 -1.12
N LEU A 117 10.64 -7.42 -1.99
CA LEU A 117 9.42 -6.73 -1.57
C LEU A 117 8.41 -7.71 -0.96
N MET A 118 8.21 -8.86 -1.57
CA MET A 118 7.29 -9.88 -1.06
C MET A 118 7.73 -10.42 0.31
N ASN A 119 9.04 -10.63 0.51
CA ASN A 119 9.61 -11.01 1.80
C ASN A 119 9.41 -9.91 2.86
N LEU A 120 9.61 -8.64 2.49
CA LEU A 120 9.39 -7.51 3.38
C LEU A 120 7.92 -7.42 3.84
N VAL A 121 6.98 -7.63 2.90
CA VAL A 121 5.54 -7.65 3.20
C VAL A 121 5.17 -8.87 4.05
N ALA A 122 5.79 -10.03 3.82
CA ALA A 122 5.54 -11.24 4.62
C ALA A 122 6.00 -11.11 6.08
N GLN A 123 6.98 -10.24 6.35
CA GLN A 123 7.57 -10.00 7.66
C GLN A 123 7.16 -8.63 8.24
N VAL A 124 5.99 -8.11 7.86
CA VAL A 124 5.55 -6.76 8.23
C VAL A 124 5.51 -6.52 9.74
N ASP A 125 5.20 -7.56 10.52
CA ASP A 125 5.15 -7.55 11.98
C ASP A 125 6.52 -7.60 12.66
N GLU A 126 7.57 -7.97 11.90
CA GLU A 126 8.96 -7.95 12.36
C GLU A 126 9.71 -6.68 11.96
N LEU A 127 9.08 -5.80 11.18
CA LEU A 127 9.70 -4.54 10.78
C LEU A 127 10.00 -3.68 12.01
N PRO A 128 11.16 -3.00 12.07
CA PRO A 128 11.48 -2.07 13.13
C PRO A 128 10.75 -0.73 12.94
N VAL A 129 9.48 -0.78 12.58
CA VAL A 129 8.61 0.37 12.32
C VAL A 129 7.47 0.34 13.31
N PHE A 130 7.23 1.47 13.97
CA PHE A 130 6.28 1.57 15.06
C PHE A 130 5.38 2.79 14.88
N ASP A 131 4.09 2.62 15.15
CA ASP A 131 3.18 3.75 15.20
C ASP A 131 3.54 4.69 16.34
N TYR A 132 3.20 5.97 16.17
CA TYR A 132 3.15 6.86 17.31
C TYR A 132 2.02 6.45 18.25
N LEU A 133 2.29 6.41 19.55
CA LEU A 133 1.32 6.00 20.54
C LEU A 133 1.51 6.80 21.83
N TYR A 134 0.55 7.67 22.12
CA TYR A 134 0.53 8.47 23.35
C TYR A 134 -0.90 8.88 23.73
N ASP A 135 -1.07 9.29 24.99
CA ASP A 135 -2.37 9.70 25.52
C ASP A 135 -2.96 10.88 24.71
N ASP A 136 -4.27 10.85 24.48
CA ASP A 136 -5.01 11.86 23.72
C ASP A 136 -4.61 12.02 22.23
N MET A 137 -3.78 11.15 21.65
CA MET A 137 -3.32 11.28 20.25
C MET A 137 -4.47 11.37 19.22
N TYR A 138 -5.60 10.73 19.49
CA TYR A 138 -6.80 10.72 18.65
C TYR A 138 -7.86 11.75 19.05
N VAL A 139 -7.58 12.59 20.06
CA VAL A 139 -8.50 13.66 20.44
C VAL A 139 -8.55 14.68 19.30
N GLU A 140 -9.74 14.88 18.76
CA GLU A 140 -9.99 15.87 17.72
C GLU A 140 -10.19 17.27 18.30
N ASP A 141 -9.64 18.25 17.60
CA ASP A 141 -9.98 19.65 17.82
C ASP A 141 -11.28 20.06 17.11
N GLN A 142 -11.64 21.34 17.23
CA GLN A 142 -12.85 21.90 16.60
C GLN A 142 -12.84 21.91 15.05
N TRP A 143 -11.73 21.53 14.42
CA TRP A 143 -11.58 21.38 12.97
C TRP A 143 -11.49 19.92 12.52
N HIS A 144 -11.78 18.96 13.40
CA HIS A 144 -11.66 17.53 13.13
C HIS A 144 -10.23 17.12 12.76
N LYS A 145 -9.24 17.75 13.42
CA LYS A 145 -7.85 17.32 13.35
C LYS A 145 -7.43 16.71 14.67
N THR A 146 -6.85 15.51 14.61
CA THR A 146 -6.34 14.82 15.79
C THR A 146 -5.04 15.47 16.28
N CYS A 147 -4.67 15.21 17.53
CA CYS A 147 -3.37 15.60 18.07
C CYS A 147 -2.21 15.04 17.23
N LEU A 148 -2.34 13.81 16.74
CA LEU A 148 -1.39 13.17 15.83
C LEU A 148 -1.18 14.00 14.55
N GLU A 149 -2.26 14.42 13.90
CA GLU A 149 -2.21 15.21 12.65
C GLU A 149 -1.75 16.66 12.86
N ARG A 150 -1.93 17.19 14.07
CA ARG A 150 -1.55 18.57 14.42
C ARG A 150 -0.07 18.70 14.77
N SER A 151 0.48 17.68 15.41
CA SER A 151 1.85 17.66 15.90
C SER A 151 2.82 17.34 14.76
N THR A 152 4.06 17.78 14.88
CA THR A 152 5.10 17.32 13.95
C THR A 152 5.49 15.87 14.24
N PRO A 153 6.10 15.14 13.28
CA PRO A 153 6.66 13.81 13.56
C PRO A 153 7.62 13.78 14.77
N GLN A 154 8.41 14.83 14.95
CA GLN A 154 9.32 14.98 16.09
C GLN A 154 8.58 15.07 17.43
N GLU A 155 7.49 15.83 17.48
CA GLU A 155 6.65 15.95 18.66
C GLU A 155 5.93 14.64 18.95
N ASN A 156 5.33 14.02 17.91
CA ASN A 156 4.67 12.71 18.03
C ASN A 156 5.62 11.64 18.57
N TYR A 157 6.86 11.61 18.06
CA TYR A 157 7.91 10.73 18.59
C TYR A 157 8.24 11.04 20.05
N ALA A 158 8.43 12.31 20.39
CA ALA A 158 8.76 12.72 21.75
C ALA A 158 7.65 12.34 22.74
N TYR A 159 6.38 12.59 22.39
CA TYR A 159 5.24 12.17 23.20
C TYR A 159 5.18 10.65 23.32
N THR A 160 5.40 9.91 22.24
CA THR A 160 5.41 8.44 22.27
C THR A 160 6.47 7.89 23.22
N VAL A 161 7.71 8.37 23.12
CA VAL A 161 8.83 7.91 23.96
C VAL A 161 8.64 8.30 25.43
N LEU A 162 8.05 9.47 25.69
CA LEU A 162 7.93 10.02 27.04
C LEU A 162 6.61 9.63 27.71
N ASN A 163 5.60 9.12 26.98
CA ASN A 163 4.24 8.88 27.50
C ASN A 163 4.24 8.13 28.83
N ASP A 164 4.98 7.02 28.88
CA ASP A 164 5.04 6.13 30.03
C ASP A 164 6.23 6.42 30.97
N ASP A 165 7.03 7.46 30.70
CA ASP A 165 8.14 7.87 31.56
C ASP A 165 7.62 8.64 32.78
N SER A 166 7.19 7.89 33.78
CA SER A 166 6.69 8.46 35.04
C SER A 166 7.72 9.33 35.76
N GLU A 167 9.02 9.09 35.61
CA GLU A 167 10.04 9.92 36.26
C GLU A 167 10.15 11.27 35.57
N PHE A 168 10.19 11.28 34.24
CA PHE A 168 10.12 12.50 33.43
C PHE A 168 8.91 13.33 33.83
N TRP A 169 7.69 12.78 33.75
CA TRP A 169 6.47 13.53 34.06
C TRP A 169 6.42 14.01 35.51
N ASN A 170 6.91 13.23 36.47
CA ASN A 170 6.99 13.64 37.88
C ASN A 170 7.96 14.81 38.13
N ILE A 171 8.98 14.97 37.29
CA ILE A 171 9.91 16.10 37.36
C ILE A 171 9.32 17.30 36.63
N MET A 172 8.80 17.09 35.42
CA MET A 172 8.34 18.16 34.54
C MET A 172 7.06 18.84 35.05
N ASN A 173 6.19 18.10 35.75
CA ASN A 173 4.95 18.61 36.34
C ASN A 173 5.11 19.23 37.74
N ARG A 174 6.35 19.41 38.24
CA ARG A 174 6.58 20.12 39.52
C ARG A 174 6.27 21.60 39.38
N GLU A 175 5.96 22.24 40.52
CA GLU A 175 5.78 23.69 40.62
C GLU A 175 4.83 24.22 39.52
N ASP A 176 3.62 23.65 39.46
CA ASP A 176 2.56 23.97 38.49
C ASP A 176 2.92 23.76 37.00
N GLY A 177 3.97 22.99 36.70
CA GLY A 177 4.32 22.60 35.32
C GLY A 177 5.17 23.65 34.57
N GLU A 178 5.79 24.59 35.28
CA GLU A 178 6.67 25.61 34.66
C GLU A 178 7.81 24.97 33.84
N LEU A 179 8.38 23.86 34.32
CA LEU A 179 9.43 23.13 33.60
C LEU A 179 8.91 22.51 32.30
N LEU A 180 7.71 21.91 32.35
CA LEU A 180 7.08 21.34 31.16
C LEU A 180 6.88 22.40 30.07
N SER A 181 6.47 23.61 30.44
CA SER A 181 6.29 24.72 29.49
C SER A 181 7.58 25.17 28.80
N CYS A 182 8.74 24.84 29.38
CA CYS A 182 10.05 25.14 28.82
C CYS A 182 10.64 23.97 27.99
N PHE A 183 9.99 22.81 27.98
CA PHE A 183 10.48 21.63 27.27
C PHE A 183 10.11 21.69 25.80
N ASP A 184 11.12 21.55 24.95
CA ASP A 184 10.94 21.57 23.49
C ASP A 184 10.86 20.13 22.95
N PHE A 185 9.64 19.62 22.84
CA PHE A 185 9.34 18.28 22.33
C PHE A 185 9.80 18.10 20.87
N ASN A 186 9.64 19.12 20.05
CA ASN A 186 10.11 19.09 18.67
C ASN A 186 11.63 18.91 18.63
N ARG A 187 12.38 19.70 19.43
CA ARG A 187 13.83 19.57 19.50
C ARG A 187 14.30 18.22 20.04
N PHE A 188 13.54 17.60 20.96
CA PHE A 188 13.82 16.24 21.42
C PHE A 188 13.82 15.24 20.26
N GLY A 189 12.76 15.24 19.44
CA GLY A 189 12.68 14.38 18.27
C GLY A 189 13.75 14.68 17.22
N GLU A 190 14.05 15.96 16.97
CA GLU A 190 15.16 16.34 16.07
C GLU A 190 16.51 15.78 16.54
N ILE A 191 16.78 15.78 17.85
CA ILE A 191 18.02 15.23 18.39
C ILE A 191 18.08 13.71 18.15
N ALA A 192 16.96 13.00 18.29
CA ALA A 192 16.89 11.57 18.03
C ALA A 192 17.23 11.23 16.56
N VAL A 193 16.66 11.98 15.62
CA VAL A 193 16.97 11.86 14.18
C VAL A 193 18.43 12.20 13.89
N ASN A 194 18.93 13.33 14.41
CA ASN A 194 20.32 13.77 14.17
C ASN A 194 21.37 12.80 14.72
N ASN A 195 21.04 12.07 15.78
CA ASN A 195 21.92 11.03 16.32
C ASN A 195 21.79 9.69 15.59
N GLY A 196 20.93 9.60 14.58
CA GLY A 196 20.69 8.38 13.80
C GLY A 196 20.00 7.28 14.59
N TYR A 197 19.15 7.65 15.56
CA TYR A 197 18.41 6.67 16.37
C TYR A 197 17.13 6.23 15.67
N VAL A 198 16.47 7.17 15.00
CA VAL A 198 15.18 6.95 14.34
C VAL A 198 15.10 7.75 13.05
N ASP A 199 14.28 7.27 12.13
CA ASP A 199 13.70 8.08 11.06
C ASP A 199 12.21 8.28 11.35
N LEU A 200 11.68 9.49 11.12
CA LEU A 200 10.33 9.86 11.54
C LEU A 200 9.43 10.07 10.32
N CYS A 201 8.32 9.34 10.26
CA CYS A 201 7.30 9.44 9.22
C CYS A 201 6.07 10.20 9.74
N GLU A 202 5.06 10.38 8.88
CA GLU A 202 3.83 11.10 9.24
C GLU A 202 3.03 10.39 10.34
N THR A 203 2.91 9.06 10.27
CA THR A 203 2.09 8.25 11.19
C THR A 203 2.88 7.25 12.05
N CYS A 204 4.14 6.99 11.68
CA CYS A 204 5.01 6.01 12.35
C CYS A 204 6.46 6.52 12.43
N TYR A 205 7.34 5.75 13.05
CA TYR A 205 8.78 5.95 13.05
C TYR A 205 9.53 4.64 12.86
N VAL A 206 10.74 4.72 12.31
CA VAL A 206 11.64 3.58 12.10
C VAL A 206 12.72 3.61 13.19
N ASP A 207 12.91 2.52 13.93
CA ASP A 207 14.03 2.36 14.86
C ASP A 207 15.28 1.86 14.12
N LYS A 208 16.27 2.74 13.94
CA LYS A 208 17.49 2.43 13.20
C LYS A 208 18.47 1.55 13.98
N ARG A 209 18.18 1.25 15.24
CA ARG A 209 19.05 0.44 16.12
C ARG A 209 18.59 -1.01 16.20
N ALA A 210 17.38 -1.29 15.76
CA ALA A 210 16.82 -2.63 15.72
C ALA A 210 17.41 -3.41 14.53
N ASP A 211 17.34 -4.73 14.64
CA ASP A 211 17.69 -5.63 13.54
C ASP A 211 16.58 -5.57 12.47
N TRP A 212 16.99 -5.66 11.21
CA TRP A 212 16.07 -5.67 10.07
C TRP A 212 15.85 -7.11 9.59
N PRO A 213 14.64 -7.45 9.10
CA PRO A 213 14.37 -8.76 8.54
C PRO A 213 15.21 -9.01 7.28
N ALA A 214 15.47 -10.27 6.99
CA ALA A 214 16.16 -10.66 5.77
C ALA A 214 15.22 -10.51 4.56
N LEU A 215 15.74 -9.99 3.46
CA LEU A 215 14.99 -9.83 2.21
C LEU A 215 14.81 -11.15 1.44
N ASP A 216 15.43 -12.23 1.91
CA ASP A 216 15.42 -13.56 1.30
C ASP A 216 15.10 -14.69 2.30
N GLU A 217 14.41 -14.37 3.40
CA GLU A 217 14.04 -15.34 4.45
C GLU A 217 13.18 -16.49 3.90
N TYR A 218 12.19 -16.15 3.07
CA TYR A 218 11.24 -17.09 2.50
C TYR A 218 11.40 -17.23 0.98
N SER A 219 11.26 -18.46 0.51
CA SER A 219 11.12 -18.73 -0.92
C SER A 219 9.77 -18.22 -1.45
N PHE A 220 9.69 -17.96 -2.75
CA PHE A 220 8.43 -17.58 -3.39
C PHE A 220 7.34 -18.66 -3.19
N GLU A 221 7.69 -19.94 -3.23
CA GLU A 221 6.73 -21.02 -3.02
C GLU A 221 6.13 -21.00 -1.60
N GLU A 222 6.93 -20.72 -0.57
CA GLU A 222 6.47 -20.59 0.81
C GLU A 222 5.51 -19.40 0.94
N ILE A 223 5.93 -18.22 0.49
CA ILE A 223 5.09 -17.02 0.51
C ILE A 223 3.77 -17.27 -0.24
N ARG A 224 3.84 -17.84 -1.45
CA ARG A 224 2.67 -18.13 -2.28
C ARG A 224 1.70 -19.07 -1.57
N ASP A 225 2.19 -20.20 -1.09
CA ASP A 225 1.33 -21.26 -0.55
C ASP A 225 0.60 -20.78 0.71
N GLU A 226 1.28 -20.03 1.59
CA GLU A 226 0.68 -19.42 2.79
C GLU A 226 -0.31 -18.30 2.42
N THR A 227 0.13 -17.33 1.61
CA THR A 227 -0.70 -16.18 1.20
C THR A 227 -1.98 -16.63 0.50
N VAL A 228 -1.89 -17.56 -0.45
CA VAL A 228 -3.05 -18.05 -1.20
C VAL A 228 -4.03 -18.78 -0.28
N ALA A 229 -3.53 -19.55 0.70
CA ALA A 229 -4.37 -20.26 1.64
C ALA A 229 -5.13 -19.28 2.56
N GLU A 230 -4.44 -18.28 3.11
CA GLU A 230 -5.03 -17.25 3.97
C GLU A 230 -6.03 -16.37 3.21
N TRP A 231 -5.66 -15.90 2.02
CA TRP A 231 -6.52 -15.07 1.17
C TRP A 231 -7.82 -15.80 0.80
N ARG A 232 -7.75 -17.09 0.45
CA ARG A 232 -8.94 -17.92 0.19
C ARG A 232 -9.81 -18.08 1.43
N ALA A 233 -9.22 -18.20 2.62
CA ALA A 233 -9.96 -18.27 3.88
C ALA A 233 -10.69 -16.95 4.15
N HIS A 234 -10.03 -15.81 4.01
CA HIS A 234 -10.63 -14.48 4.20
C HIS A 234 -11.77 -14.19 3.24
N ILE A 235 -11.67 -14.62 1.98
CA ILE A 235 -12.78 -14.54 1.01
C ILE A 235 -13.96 -15.43 1.41
N ALA A 236 -13.69 -16.63 1.93
CA ALA A 236 -14.75 -17.54 2.37
C ALA A 236 -15.50 -17.00 3.59
N GLU A 237 -14.81 -16.25 4.46
CA GLU A 237 -15.36 -15.59 5.65
C GLU A 237 -16.02 -14.23 5.34
N GLY A 238 -15.81 -13.69 4.14
CA GLY A 238 -16.32 -12.39 3.72
C GLY A 238 -15.58 -11.20 4.34
N VAL A 239 -14.34 -11.43 4.81
CA VAL A 239 -13.44 -10.42 5.37
C VAL A 239 -12.79 -9.59 4.25
N VAL A 240 -12.47 -10.24 3.13
CA VAL A 240 -12.00 -9.59 1.89
C VAL A 240 -13.14 -9.63 0.87
N GLU A 241 -13.45 -8.50 0.22
CA GLU A 241 -14.43 -8.48 -0.86
C GLU A 241 -13.97 -9.38 -2.01
N LYS A 242 -14.92 -10.07 -2.65
CA LYS A 242 -14.59 -10.87 -3.83
C LYS A 242 -14.01 -9.96 -4.91
N PRO A 243 -12.94 -10.38 -5.61
CA PRO A 243 -12.40 -9.62 -6.72
C PRO A 243 -13.54 -9.23 -7.68
N VAL A 244 -13.63 -7.93 -7.97
CA VAL A 244 -14.67 -7.42 -8.86
C VAL A 244 -14.47 -8.05 -10.23
N THR A 245 -15.46 -8.78 -10.71
CA THR A 245 -15.33 -9.38 -12.04
C THR A 245 -15.34 -8.27 -13.11
N PRO A 246 -14.59 -8.39 -14.22
CA PRO A 246 -14.60 -7.39 -15.29
C PRO A 246 -15.99 -7.07 -15.84
N THR A 247 -16.95 -8.00 -15.71
CA THR A 247 -18.35 -7.78 -16.04
C THR A 247 -19.00 -6.68 -15.19
N ASP A 248 -18.61 -6.56 -13.93
CA ASP A 248 -19.10 -5.55 -12.99
C ASP A 248 -18.41 -4.19 -13.19
N LEU A 249 -17.12 -4.18 -13.54
CA LEU A 249 -16.38 -2.97 -13.95
C LEU A 249 -16.88 -2.42 -15.29
N ALA A 250 -17.14 -3.28 -16.27
CA ALA A 250 -17.75 -2.88 -17.54
C ALA A 250 -19.18 -2.34 -17.34
N ARG A 251 -19.94 -2.89 -16.38
CA ARG A 251 -21.29 -2.43 -16.04
C ARG A 251 -21.29 -1.10 -15.29
N SER A 252 -20.33 -0.88 -14.38
CA SER A 252 -20.18 0.39 -13.65
C SER A 252 -19.64 1.49 -14.56
N ALA A 253 -18.63 1.21 -15.40
CA ALA A 253 -18.13 2.14 -16.40
C ALA A 253 -19.20 2.51 -17.44
N SER A 254 -20.00 1.54 -17.89
CA SER A 254 -21.12 1.80 -18.81
C SER A 254 -22.25 2.61 -18.15
N ALA A 255 -22.53 2.39 -16.86
CA ALA A 255 -23.48 3.20 -16.10
C ALA A 255 -22.99 4.65 -15.87
N ALA A 256 -21.70 4.84 -15.59
CA ALA A 256 -21.07 6.15 -15.43
C ALA A 256 -21.03 6.93 -16.76
N ALA A 257 -20.74 6.25 -17.88
CA ALA A 257 -20.78 6.82 -19.22
C ALA A 257 -22.22 7.21 -19.63
N ALA A 258 -23.21 6.37 -19.34
CA ALA A 258 -24.62 6.67 -19.61
C ALA A 258 -25.12 7.89 -18.81
N THR A 259 -24.73 8.00 -17.53
CA THR A 259 -25.10 9.13 -16.67
C THR A 259 -24.47 10.44 -17.15
N SER A 260 -23.19 10.39 -17.56
CA SER A 260 -22.47 11.55 -18.12
C SER A 260 -23.07 12.01 -19.45
N ALA A 261 -23.51 11.08 -20.30
CA ALA A 261 -24.18 11.40 -21.56
C ALA A 261 -25.56 12.07 -21.34
N VAL A 262 -26.32 11.65 -20.32
CA VAL A 262 -27.60 12.28 -19.95
C VAL A 262 -27.40 13.70 -19.41
N ILE A 263 -26.37 13.92 -18.60
CA ILE A 263 -26.03 15.26 -18.06
C ILE A 263 -25.60 16.20 -19.20
N ALA A 264 -24.75 15.73 -20.12
CA ALA A 264 -24.31 16.50 -21.28
C ALA A 264 -25.47 16.84 -22.25
N ALA A 265 -26.42 15.93 -22.44
CA ALA A 265 -27.61 16.16 -23.25
C ALA A 265 -28.56 17.21 -22.64
N SER A 266 -28.68 17.26 -21.31
CA SER A 266 -29.49 18.28 -20.60
C SER A 266 -28.85 19.67 -20.62
N ALA A 267 -27.52 19.75 -20.57
CA ALA A 267 -26.78 21.02 -20.66
C ALA A 267 -26.91 21.69 -22.05
N ASN A 268 -26.99 20.90 -23.12
CA ASN A 268 -27.10 21.43 -24.49
C ASN A 268 -28.51 21.89 -24.87
N GLN A 269 -29.54 21.58 -24.08
CA GLN A 269 -30.92 22.06 -24.30
C GLN A 269 -31.22 23.38 -23.58
N THR A 270 -30.36 23.82 -22.66
CA THR A 270 -30.56 25.03 -21.84
C THR A 270 -29.73 26.23 -22.28
N ALA A 271 -28.88 26.11 -23.30
CA ALA A 271 -28.16 27.24 -23.87
C ALA A 271 -29.09 28.11 -24.76
N PRO A 272 -29.31 29.39 -24.45
CA PRO A 272 -30.17 30.25 -25.26
C PRO A 272 -29.44 30.59 -26.57
N LYS A 273 -30.11 30.37 -27.70
CA LYS A 273 -29.65 30.80 -29.02
C LYS A 273 -29.60 32.33 -29.05
N LEU A 274 -28.39 32.89 -29.16
CA LEU A 274 -28.15 34.29 -29.52
C LEU A 274 -28.55 34.55 -30.97
#